data_AF-A0A4Q3MCN2-F1
#
_entry.id   AF-A0A4Q3MCN2-F1
#
_cell.length_a   1.000
_cell.length_b   1.000
_cell.length_c   1.000
_cell.angle_alpha   90.00
_cell.angle_beta   90.00
_cell.angle_gamma   90.00
#
_symmetry.space_group_name_H-M   'P 1'
#
loop_
_entity.id
_entity.type
_entity.pdbx_description
1 polymer ?
#
loop_
_entity_poly.entity_id
_entity_poly.type
_entity_poly.pdbx_seq_one_letter_code
_entity_poly.pdbx_strand_id
1 'polypeptide(L)'
;MPVTSPQTLCIYTVLIGNYESLNEQPMALSSDIPFICLTDNPSLKSESWTIVQVPTAFPMDPIRSQRILKICPHRVPALSAFDQSLYID
;
A
#
# COMPACT_ATOMS: atom_id res chain seq x y z
N MET A 1 6.68 -25.31 23.45
CA MET A 1 6.82 -23.89 23.07
C MET A 1 6.65 -23.83 21.56
N PRO A 2 5.62 -23.14 21.00
CA PRO A 2 5.59 -22.97 19.56
C PRO A 2 6.69 -21.99 19.17
N VAL A 3 7.54 -22.41 18.24
CA VAL A 3 8.46 -21.49 17.54
C VAL A 3 7.58 -20.64 16.63
N THR A 4 7.42 -19.36 16.97
CA THR A 4 6.83 -18.37 16.05
C THR A 4 7.81 -18.18 14.90
N SER A 5 7.39 -18.55 13.69
CA SER A 5 8.04 -18.11 12.45
C SER A 5 8.19 -16.58 12.45
N PRO A 6 9.23 -16.03 11.79
CA PRO A 6 9.36 -14.58 11.67
C PRO A 6 8.10 -14.01 10.98
N GLN A 7 7.41 -13.08 11.65
CA GLN A 7 6.23 -12.42 11.09
C GLN A 7 6.68 -11.44 10.00
N THR A 8 6.04 -11.53 8.84
CA THR A 8 6.31 -10.68 7.68
C THR A 8 5.50 -9.39 7.76
N LEU A 9 6.15 -8.24 7.56
CA LEU A 9 5.55 -6.90 7.63
C LEU A 9 5.71 -6.19 6.28
N CYS A 10 4.71 -5.42 5.88
CA CYS A 10 4.85 -4.40 4.84
C CYS A 10 4.41 -3.02 5.33
N ILE A 11 4.99 -1.97 4.77
CA ILE A 11 4.47 -0.60 4.89
C ILE A 11 3.73 -0.25 3.60
N TYR A 12 2.59 0.41 3.71
CA TYR A 12 1.85 0.82 2.53
C TYR A 12 1.21 2.20 2.66
N THR A 13 1.02 2.84 1.52
CA THR A 13 0.21 4.04 1.34
C THR A 13 -0.81 3.83 0.21
N VAL A 14 -1.79 4.74 0.09
CA VAL A 14 -2.90 4.62 -0.85
C VAL A 14 -3.18 5.95 -1.53
N LEU A 15 -2.94 6.04 -2.84
CA LEU A 15 -3.21 7.20 -3.68
C LEU A 15 -4.24 6.86 -4.75
N ILE A 16 -5.50 7.25 -4.52
CA ILE A 16 -6.62 7.01 -5.44
C ILE A 16 -7.17 8.33 -5.94
N GLY A 17 -7.48 8.43 -7.23
CA GLY A 17 -8.15 9.59 -7.83
C GLY A 17 -7.27 10.83 -8.02
N ASN A 18 -5.95 10.71 -7.84
CA ASN A 18 -4.96 11.80 -8.07
C ASN A 18 -5.22 13.09 -7.28
N TYR A 19 -5.82 12.99 -6.08
CA TYR A 19 -6.05 14.16 -5.22
C TYR A 19 -4.77 14.69 -4.57
N GLU A 20 -3.80 13.81 -4.38
CA GLU A 20 -2.54 14.09 -3.69
C GLU A 20 -1.35 13.52 -4.45
N SER A 21 -0.20 14.16 -4.25
CA SER A 21 1.09 13.70 -4.77
C SER A 21 1.68 12.65 -3.84
N LEU A 22 2.46 11.72 -4.40
CA LEU A 22 3.17 10.73 -3.60
C LEU A 22 4.32 11.39 -2.84
N ASN A 23 4.36 11.18 -1.52
CA ASN A 23 5.51 11.52 -0.70
C ASN A 23 6.54 10.40 -0.78
N GLU A 24 7.71 10.68 -1.35
CA GLU A 24 8.82 9.72 -1.36
C GLU A 24 9.30 9.41 0.07
N GLN A 25 9.70 8.16 0.29
CA GLN A 25 10.21 7.64 1.57
C GLN A 25 11.63 7.09 1.38
N PRO A 26 12.68 7.94 1.43
CA PRO A 26 14.06 7.51 1.18
C PRO A 26 14.54 6.33 2.04
N MET A 27 13.99 6.17 3.25
CA MET A 27 14.30 5.04 4.13
C MET A 27 13.89 3.67 3.56
N ALA A 28 12.93 3.64 2.63
CA ALA A 28 12.53 2.41 1.95
C ALA A 28 13.67 1.80 1.14
N LEU A 29 14.59 2.62 0.62
CA LEU A 29 15.74 2.18 -0.19
C LEU A 29 16.76 1.36 0.61
N SER A 30 16.74 1.48 1.95
CA SER A 30 17.66 0.78 2.85
C SER A 30 16.93 -0.09 3.88
N SER A 31 15.62 -0.27 3.74
CA SER A 31 14.81 -1.11 4.64
C SER A 31 14.67 -2.52 4.10
N ASP A 32 14.72 -3.51 4.99
CA ASP A 32 14.33 -4.89 4.66
C ASP A 32 12.80 -5.07 4.61
N ILE A 33 12.04 -4.03 5.00
CA ILE A 33 10.57 -4.02 4.95
C ILE A 33 10.13 -3.44 3.59
N PRO A 34 9.25 -4.11 2.84
CA PRO A 34 8.73 -3.58 1.59
C PRO A 34 7.78 -2.39 1.81
N PHE A 35 7.95 -1.37 0.97
CA PHE A 35 7.09 -0.19 0.89
C PHE A 35 6.25 -0.24 -0.38
N ILE A 36 4.93 -0.23 -0.23
CA ILE A 36 3.96 -0.44 -1.32
C ILE A 36 3.03 0.77 -1.45
N CYS A 37 2.92 1.34 -2.64
CA CYS A 37 1.92 2.37 -2.94
C CYS A 37 0.80 1.75 -3.77
N LEU A 38 -0.42 1.70 -3.22
CA LEU A 38 -1.61 1.28 -3.95
C LEU A 38 -2.18 2.48 -4.70
N THR A 39 -2.40 2.34 -6.01
CA THR A 39 -2.93 3.45 -6.81
C THR A 39 -3.82 2.98 -7.97
N ASP A 40 -4.71 3.86 -8.42
CA ASP A 40 -5.49 3.71 -9.65
C ASP A 40 -4.87 4.49 -10.83
N ASN A 41 -3.75 5.17 -10.62
CA ASN A 41 -3.06 5.94 -11.65
C ASN A 41 -1.97 5.10 -12.34
N PRO A 42 -2.16 4.69 -13.61
CA PRO A 42 -1.19 3.86 -14.34
C PRO A 42 0.12 4.57 -14.67
N SER A 43 0.15 5.90 -14.56
CA SER A 43 1.32 6.73 -14.87
C SER A 43 2.16 7.08 -13.64
N LEU A 44 1.68 6.76 -12.43
CA LEU A 44 2.42 7.06 -11.20
C LEU A 44 3.72 6.23 -11.16
N LYS A 45 4.81 6.92 -10.82
CA LYS A 45 6.14 6.33 -10.62
C LYS A 45 6.67 6.81 -9.28
N SER A 46 7.58 6.03 -8.71
CA SER A 46 8.25 6.37 -7.47
C SER A 46 9.68 5.85 -7.49
N GLU A 47 10.55 6.53 -6.77
CA GLU A 47 11.92 6.10 -6.55
C GLU A 47 12.02 5.17 -5.32
N SER A 48 11.15 5.36 -4.33
CA SER A 48 11.18 4.66 -3.05
C SER A 48 10.04 3.67 -2.82
N TRP A 49 8.92 3.81 -3.54
CA TRP A 49 7.75 2.94 -3.37
C TRP A 49 7.61 1.93 -4.52
N THR A 50 7.22 0.70 -4.17
CA THR A 50 6.73 -0.26 -5.16
C THR A 50 5.30 0.12 -5.55
N ILE A 51 5.09 0.53 -6.80
CA ILE A 51 3.78 0.92 -7.31
C ILE A 51 2.95 -0.32 -7.65
N VAL A 52 1.78 -0.44 -7.04
CA VAL A 52 0.81 -1.51 -7.30
C VAL A 52 -0.51 -0.90 -7.77
N GLN A 53 -0.90 -1.23 -8.99
CA GLN A 53 -2.16 -0.80 -9.56
C GLN A 53 -3.33 -1.57 -8.93
N VAL A 54 -4.35 -0.86 -8.48
CA VAL A 54 -5.56 -1.44 -7.89
C VAL A 54 -6.81 -0.79 -8.50
N PRO A 55 -7.90 -1.57 -8.67
CA PRO A 55 -9.16 -0.99 -9.11
C PRO A 55 -9.79 -0.14 -8.01
N THR A 56 -10.55 0.88 -8.40
CA THR A 56 -11.44 1.58 -7.48
C THR A 56 -12.64 0.71 -7.17
N ALA A 57 -12.97 0.55 -5.88
CA ALA A 57 -14.17 -0.17 -5.46
C ALA A 57 -15.45 0.57 -5.88
N PHE A 58 -15.37 1.90 -5.96
CA PHE A 58 -16.44 2.80 -6.38
C PHE A 58 -15.89 3.79 -7.42
N PRO A 59 -16.14 3.58 -8.73
CA PRO A 59 -15.56 4.41 -9.79
C PRO A 59 -15.84 5.91 -9.67
N MET A 60 -16.99 6.27 -9.08
CA MET A 60 -17.42 7.66 -8.88
C MET A 60 -17.18 8.18 -7.44
N ASP A 61 -16.58 7.36 -6.56
CA ASP A 61 -16.30 7.71 -5.17
C ASP A 61 -14.88 7.24 -4.79
N PRO A 62 -13.85 7.99 -5.22
CA PRO A 62 -12.46 7.66 -4.95
C PRO A 62 -12.12 7.79 -3.46
N ILE A 63 -12.79 8.68 -2.71
CA ILE A 63 -12.59 8.83 -1.26
C ILE A 63 -13.00 7.54 -0.54
N ARG A 64 -14.17 6.99 -0.85
CA ARG A 64 -14.65 5.73 -0.28
C ARG A 64 -13.80 4.55 -0.75
N SER A 65 -13.34 4.56 -2.00
CA SER A 65 -12.41 3.56 -2.54
C SER A 65 -11.09 3.56 -1.76
N GLN A 66 -10.50 4.73 -1.53
CA GLN A 66 -9.29 4.91 -0.75
C GLN A 66 -9.46 4.38 0.68
N ARG A 67 -10.59 4.69 1.34
CA ARG A 67 -10.89 4.20 2.71
C ARG A 67 -10.96 2.67 2.78
N ILE A 68 -11.56 1.99 1.79
CA ILE A 68 -11.60 0.52 1.78
C ILE A 68 -10.20 -0.08 1.79
N LEU A 69 -9.27 0.47 0.99
CA LEU A 69 -7.89 -0.02 0.93
C LEU A 69 -7.14 0.24 2.25
N LYS A 70 -7.44 1.33 2.95
CA LYS A 70 -6.87 1.66 4.27
C LYS A 70 -7.42 0.75 5.39
N ILE A 71 -8.74 0.47 5.41
CA ILE A 71 -9.39 -0.27 6.50
C ILE A 71 -9.44 -1.79 6.28
N CYS A 72 -9.32 -2.25 5.04
CA CYS A 72 -9.37 -3.67 4.66
C CYS A 72 -8.12 -4.10 3.87
N PRO A 73 -6.89 -3.84 4.34
CA PRO A 73 -5.67 -4.20 3.60
C PRO A 73 -5.55 -5.71 3.37
N HIS A 74 -6.03 -6.53 4.31
CA HIS A 74 -6.06 -7.99 4.19
C HIS A 74 -6.83 -8.53 2.97
N ARG A 75 -7.64 -7.69 2.29
CA ARG A 75 -8.36 -8.06 1.06
C ARG A 75 -7.59 -7.71 -0.21
N VAL A 76 -6.49 -6.98 -0.10
CA VAL A 76 -5.67 -6.56 -1.24
C VAL A 76 -4.61 -7.63 -1.47
N PRO A 77 -4.56 -8.29 -2.65
CA PRO A 77 -3.61 -9.37 -2.91
C PRO A 77 -2.14 -9.01 -2.63
N ALA A 78 -1.74 -7.77 -2.93
CA ALA A 78 -0.38 -7.28 -2.69
C ALA A 78 -0.03 -7.11 -1.20
N LEU A 79 -1.03 -7.03 -0.32
CA LEU A 79 -0.83 -6.88 1.13
C LEU A 79 -1.16 -8.16 1.91
N SER A 80 -2.08 -8.99 1.40
CA SER A 80 -2.55 -10.21 2.07
C SER A 80 -1.49 -11.31 2.18
N ALA A 81 -0.36 -11.17 1.49
CA ALA A 81 0.78 -12.08 1.60
C ALA A 81 1.61 -11.85 2.87
N PHE A 82 1.43 -10.70 3.54
CA PHE A 82 2.14 -10.33 4.76
C PHE A 82 1.29 -10.63 6.00
N ASP A 83 1.93 -11.01 7.09
CA ASP A 83 1.26 -11.22 8.39
C ASP A 83 0.78 -9.89 8.99
N GLN A 84 1.49 -8.80 8.68
CA GLN A 84 1.21 -7.45 9.15
C GLN A 84 1.34 -6.41 8.04
N SER A 85 0.49 -5.39 8.09
CA SER A 85 0.54 -4.24 7.19
C SER A 85 0.39 -2.94 7.99
N LEU A 86 1.31 -1.99 7.81
CA LEU A 86 1.26 -0.67 8.42
C LEU A 86 0.92 0.40 7.36
N TYR A 87 -0.20 1.07 7.55
CA TYR A 87 -0.56 2.23 6.73
C TYR A 87 0.19 3.48 7.20
N ILE A 88 0.76 4.24 6.26
CA ILE A 88 1.28 5.60 6.48
C ILE A 88 0.77 6.57 5.40
N ASP A 89 0.59 7.83 5.79
CA ASP A 89 0.18 8.95 4.94
C ASP A 89 1.41 9.75 4.47
#